data_AF-A0A813DI96-F1
#
_entry.id   AF-A0A813DI96-F1
#
_cell.length_a   1.000
_cell.length_b   1.000
_cell.length_c   1.000
_cell.angle_alpha   90.00
_cell.angle_beta   90.00
_cell.angle_gamma   90.00
#
_symmetry.space_group_name_H-M   'P 1'
#
loop_
_entity.id
_entity.type
_entity.pdbx_description
1 polymer ?
#
loop_
_entity_poly.entity_id
_entity_poly.type
_entity_poly.pdbx_seq_one_letter_code
_entity_poly.pdbx_strand_id
1 'polypeptide(L)'
;AELAHFEASDAPKTRPNTMNRHGAVMREIGLCEGLLDRLVYDFVDPVAAKLMSTCTEGLDSYRAFTVKYDVEEGGDRNLALHYDNAEVTLNVNIGGDWTGGQVSFFGLAGTAGEKPLSVAMARGHAVLHAGLELHQAEPVLAGCRQNLILWCRSSEASPEGPGSLELRGSGQFSENWEPAGASGRTMNDNSTSSPWQGLSFLTASAAAALVMACGILAMPSPSAATDKRLVAEIPASGFLFKD
;
A
#
# COMPACT_ATOMS: atom_id res chain seq x y z
N ALA A 1 -14.75 -10.75 -4.96
CA ALA A 1 -16.20 -10.65 -5.20
C ALA A 1 -16.64 -9.19 -5.26
N GLU A 2 -16.40 -8.39 -4.21
CA GLU A 2 -16.86 -7.00 -4.13
C GLU A 2 -16.38 -6.08 -5.27
N LEU A 3 -15.09 -6.13 -5.62
CA LEU A 3 -14.54 -5.30 -6.70
C LEU A 3 -15.20 -5.58 -8.05
N ALA A 4 -15.50 -6.85 -8.34
CA ALA A 4 -16.20 -7.23 -9.57
C ALA A 4 -17.67 -6.78 -9.54
N HIS A 5 -18.32 -6.81 -8.36
CA HIS A 5 -19.66 -6.28 -8.19
C HIS A 5 -19.71 -4.76 -8.41
N PHE A 6 -18.77 -4.02 -7.81
CA PHE A 6 -18.63 -2.58 -8.01
C PHE A 6 -18.35 -2.24 -9.47
N GLU A 7 -17.44 -2.96 -10.14
CA GLU A 7 -17.12 -2.79 -11.56
C GLU A 7 -18.35 -2.99 -12.46
N ALA A 8 -19.18 -3.99 -12.17
CA ALA A 8 -20.40 -4.28 -12.92
C ALA A 8 -21.60 -3.36 -12.60
N SER A 9 -21.51 -2.54 -11.55
CA SER A 9 -22.60 -1.64 -11.12
C SER A 9 -22.65 -0.34 -11.94
N ASP A 10 -23.74 0.41 -11.83
CA ASP A 10 -23.86 1.78 -12.39
C ASP A 10 -23.29 2.87 -11.48
N ALA A 11 -22.64 2.50 -10.37
CA ALA A 11 -22.05 3.48 -9.45
C ALA A 11 -20.99 4.34 -10.17
N PRO A 12 -20.85 5.64 -9.81
CA PRO A 12 -19.77 6.48 -10.33
C PRO A 12 -18.40 5.86 -10.01
N LYS A 13 -17.50 5.88 -10.99
CA LYS A 13 -16.15 5.31 -10.87
C LYS A 13 -15.11 6.35 -11.27
N THR A 14 -14.24 6.69 -10.35
CA THR A 14 -13.06 7.51 -10.68
C THR A 14 -11.90 6.61 -11.06
N ARG A 15 -11.04 7.09 -11.97
CA ARG A 15 -9.78 6.41 -12.26
C ARG A 15 -8.94 6.26 -10.98
N PRO A 16 -8.26 5.12 -10.79
CA PRO A 16 -7.50 4.87 -9.57
C PRO A 16 -6.37 5.89 -9.40
N ASN A 17 -5.66 6.26 -10.47
CA ASN A 17 -4.68 7.33 -10.49
C ASN A 17 -4.49 7.85 -11.95
N THR A 18 -3.52 8.75 -12.16
CA THR A 18 -3.25 9.35 -13.48
C THR A 18 -2.61 8.38 -14.49
N MET A 19 -1.90 7.36 -14.02
CA MET A 19 -1.11 6.44 -14.85
C MET A 19 -1.83 5.11 -15.15
N ASN A 20 -2.71 4.64 -14.25
CA ASN A 20 -3.52 3.44 -14.42
C ASN A 20 -4.90 3.81 -15.00
N ARG A 21 -5.35 3.01 -15.97
CA ARG A 21 -6.69 3.09 -16.55
C ARG A 21 -7.70 2.26 -15.75
N HIS A 22 -7.26 1.11 -15.23
CA HIS A 22 -8.14 0.11 -14.62
C HIS A 22 -7.90 -0.07 -13.13
N GLY A 23 -9.00 -0.12 -12.38
CA GLY A 23 -9.01 -0.22 -10.93
C GLY A 23 -10.18 0.57 -10.33
N ALA A 24 -10.21 0.66 -9.00
CA ALA A 24 -11.26 1.35 -8.27
C ALA A 24 -10.69 2.12 -7.08
N VAL A 25 -11.30 3.24 -6.71
CA VAL A 25 -10.95 3.99 -5.50
C VAL A 25 -11.73 3.40 -4.32
N MET A 26 -11.04 3.02 -3.24
CA MET A 26 -11.67 2.24 -2.14
C MET A 26 -12.75 3.01 -1.39
N ARG A 27 -12.63 4.35 -1.34
CA ARG A 27 -13.66 5.23 -0.78
C ARG A 27 -15.00 5.08 -1.51
N GLU A 28 -14.97 4.94 -2.83
CA GLU A 28 -16.18 4.82 -3.66
C GLU A 28 -16.93 3.49 -3.42
N ILE A 29 -16.22 2.49 -2.89
CA ILE A 29 -16.75 1.18 -2.49
C ILE A 29 -17.17 1.17 -1.00
N GLY A 30 -16.84 2.22 -0.24
CA GLY A 30 -17.12 2.28 1.20
C GLY A 30 -16.22 1.38 2.05
N LEU A 31 -15.03 1.03 1.55
CA LEU A 31 -14.08 0.15 2.27
C LEU A 31 -13.03 0.90 3.09
N CYS A 32 -13.00 2.24 3.03
CA CYS A 32 -12.05 3.03 3.83
C CYS A 32 -12.38 2.96 5.33
N GLU A 33 -13.57 3.43 5.70
CA GLU A 33 -14.00 3.54 7.09
C GLU A 33 -14.09 2.17 7.76
N GLY A 34 -13.44 2.03 8.92
CA GLY A 34 -13.48 0.82 9.75
C GLY A 34 -12.63 -0.37 9.27
N LEU A 35 -12.38 -0.53 7.97
CA LEU A 35 -11.51 -1.57 7.43
C LEU A 35 -10.10 -1.04 7.12
N LEU A 36 -9.97 -0.17 6.12
CA LEU A 36 -8.64 0.33 5.72
C LEU A 36 -8.08 1.34 6.72
N ASP A 37 -8.93 2.10 7.43
CA ASP A 37 -8.47 2.94 8.54
C ASP A 37 -7.71 2.11 9.58
N ARG A 38 -8.25 0.95 9.97
CA ARG A 38 -7.63 0.05 10.95
C ARG A 38 -6.34 -0.54 10.37
N LEU A 39 -6.36 -0.98 9.11
CA LEU A 39 -5.16 -1.48 8.43
C LEU A 39 -4.03 -0.43 8.44
N VAL A 40 -4.35 0.82 8.10
CA VAL A 40 -3.36 1.89 8.01
C VAL A 40 -2.87 2.27 9.41
N TYR A 41 -3.77 2.68 10.31
CA TYR A 41 -3.35 3.32 11.56
C TYR A 41 -2.97 2.35 12.68
N ASP A 42 -3.50 1.12 12.68
CA ASP A 42 -3.12 0.14 13.71
C ASP A 42 -1.94 -0.75 13.28
N PHE A 43 -1.62 -0.81 11.98
CA PHE A 43 -0.58 -1.72 11.46
C PHE A 43 0.45 -1.04 10.57
N VAL A 44 0.03 -0.40 9.47
CA VAL A 44 1.00 0.21 8.53
C VAL A 44 1.80 1.31 9.21
N ASP A 45 1.13 2.20 9.95
CA ASP A 45 1.75 3.32 10.65
C ASP A 45 2.80 2.87 11.69
N PRO A 46 2.49 1.99 12.66
CA PRO A 46 3.51 1.49 13.59
C PRO A 46 4.69 0.77 12.92
N VAL A 47 4.43 0.02 11.85
CA VAL A 47 5.49 -0.69 11.10
C VAL A 47 6.36 0.31 10.34
N ALA A 48 5.74 1.28 9.67
CA ALA A 48 6.44 2.33 8.93
C ALA A 48 7.28 3.21 9.85
N ALA A 49 6.73 3.70 10.96
CA ALA A 49 7.47 4.48 11.95
C ALA A 49 8.71 3.74 12.49
N LYS A 50 8.66 2.40 12.56
CA LYS A 50 9.78 1.59 13.04
C LYS A 50 10.81 1.25 11.98
N LEU A 51 10.37 0.80 10.80
CA LEU A 51 11.26 0.27 9.76
C LEU A 51 11.68 1.33 8.73
N MET A 52 10.94 2.43 8.68
CA MET A 52 11.09 3.51 7.70
C MET A 52 11.13 4.88 8.38
N SER A 53 11.80 4.94 9.54
CA SER A 53 11.90 6.16 10.36
C SER A 53 12.57 7.34 9.65
N THR A 54 13.26 7.11 8.53
CA THR A 54 13.80 8.16 7.65
C THR A 54 12.74 8.78 6.73
N CYS A 55 11.64 8.07 6.51
CA CYS A 55 10.54 8.49 5.65
C CYS A 55 9.42 9.14 6.47
N THR A 56 9.11 8.59 7.65
CA THR A 56 8.02 9.06 8.50
C THR A 56 8.25 8.74 9.98
N GLU A 57 7.76 9.61 10.87
CA GLU A 57 7.61 9.33 12.30
C GLU A 57 6.16 8.95 12.68
N GLY A 58 5.22 9.13 11.75
CA GLY A 58 3.81 8.81 11.91
C GLY A 58 3.01 9.15 10.64
N LEU A 59 1.98 8.38 10.33
CA LEU A 59 1.10 8.57 9.18
C LEU A 59 -0.25 9.11 9.65
N ASP A 60 -0.70 10.21 9.04
CA ASP A 60 -1.95 10.90 9.42
C ASP A 60 -2.97 10.97 8.28
N SER A 61 -2.62 10.48 7.10
CA SER A 61 -3.55 10.39 6.00
C SER A 61 -3.19 9.31 5.00
N TYR A 62 -4.18 8.82 4.26
CA TYR A 62 -3.93 7.87 3.17
C TYR A 62 -4.89 8.03 2.00
N ARG A 63 -4.51 7.46 0.86
CA ARG A 63 -5.36 7.27 -0.31
C ARG A 63 -5.27 5.81 -0.74
N ALA A 64 -6.43 5.16 -0.84
CA ALA A 64 -6.53 3.75 -1.16
C ALA A 64 -7.22 3.52 -2.50
N PHE A 65 -6.59 2.74 -3.36
CA PHE A 65 -7.14 2.37 -4.66
C PHE A 65 -6.60 1.01 -5.10
N THR A 66 -7.33 0.33 -5.97
CA THR A 66 -6.84 -0.87 -6.63
C THR A 66 -6.32 -0.52 -8.02
N VAL A 67 -5.37 -1.31 -8.49
CA VAL A 67 -4.92 -1.31 -9.88
C VAL A 67 -5.09 -2.71 -10.46
N LYS A 68 -5.52 -2.79 -11.71
CA LYS A 68 -5.69 -4.06 -12.43
C LYS A 68 -4.74 -4.08 -13.61
N TYR A 69 -3.83 -5.05 -13.60
CA TYR A 69 -2.98 -5.36 -14.74
C TYR A 69 -3.55 -6.55 -15.48
N ASP A 70 -3.80 -6.40 -16.78
CA ASP A 70 -4.49 -7.39 -17.59
C ASP A 70 -3.87 -7.44 -19.00
N VAL A 71 -3.65 -8.63 -19.52
CA VAL A 71 -3.10 -8.85 -20.88
C VAL A 71 -4.15 -8.67 -21.98
N GLU A 72 -5.43 -8.70 -21.62
CA GLU A 72 -6.54 -8.52 -22.55
C GLU A 72 -6.53 -7.13 -23.22
N GLU A 73 -7.19 -7.02 -24.37
CA GLU A 73 -7.22 -5.79 -25.16
C GLU A 73 -7.75 -4.61 -24.33
N GLY A 74 -7.00 -3.50 -24.35
CA GLY A 74 -7.31 -2.31 -23.55
C GLY A 74 -6.81 -2.34 -22.10
N GLY A 75 -6.36 -3.50 -21.60
CA GLY A 75 -5.79 -3.67 -20.26
C GLY A 75 -4.49 -2.91 -20.03
N ASP A 76 -4.20 -2.55 -18.77
CA ASP A 76 -2.88 -2.06 -18.39
C ASP A 76 -1.96 -3.25 -18.22
N ARG A 77 -0.83 -3.32 -18.95
CA ARG A 77 0.08 -4.47 -18.82
C ARG A 77 1.22 -4.22 -17.84
N ASN A 78 1.62 -2.97 -17.70
CA ASN A 78 2.75 -2.51 -16.91
C ASN A 78 2.48 -1.09 -16.41
N LEU A 79 3.37 -0.57 -15.58
CA LEU A 79 3.37 0.83 -15.16
C LEU A 79 4.78 1.37 -15.29
N ALA A 80 4.94 2.46 -16.02
CA ALA A 80 6.24 3.07 -16.28
C ALA A 80 6.93 3.52 -14.98
N LEU A 81 8.24 3.72 -15.06
CA LEU A 81 9.07 4.18 -13.95
C LEU A 81 8.55 5.50 -13.33
N HIS A 82 8.34 5.53 -12.01
CA HIS A 82 7.78 6.68 -11.30
C HIS A 82 8.14 6.68 -9.80
N TYR A 83 7.75 7.77 -9.13
CA TYR A 83 7.64 7.88 -7.68
C TYR A 83 6.17 7.97 -7.30
N ASP A 84 5.85 7.60 -6.07
CA ASP A 84 4.51 7.81 -5.51
C ASP A 84 4.40 9.16 -4.83
N ASN A 85 3.20 9.74 -4.86
CA ASN A 85 2.86 10.92 -4.07
C ASN A 85 2.55 10.51 -2.61
N ALA A 86 3.53 9.91 -1.94
CA ALA A 86 3.40 9.35 -0.60
C ALA A 86 4.71 9.48 0.19
N GLU A 87 4.63 9.50 1.52
CA GLU A 87 5.79 9.23 2.37
C GLU A 87 6.10 7.72 2.37
N VAL A 88 5.06 6.89 2.46
CA VAL A 88 5.14 5.42 2.45
C VAL A 88 4.02 4.84 1.58
N THR A 89 4.36 3.83 0.78
CA THR A 89 3.39 3.07 -0.02
C THR A 89 3.31 1.63 0.46
N LEU A 90 2.09 1.13 0.66
CA LEU A 90 1.81 -0.31 0.78
C LEU A 90 1.17 -0.82 -0.52
N ASN A 91 1.78 -1.83 -1.13
CA ASN A 91 1.28 -2.49 -2.33
C ASN A 91 0.99 -3.96 -2.04
N VAL A 92 -0.29 -4.35 -2.00
CA VAL A 92 -0.74 -5.70 -1.65
C VAL A 92 -1.37 -6.35 -2.87
N ASN A 93 -0.92 -7.54 -3.28
CA ASN A 93 -1.70 -8.30 -4.24
C ASN A 93 -2.92 -8.92 -3.55
N ILE A 94 -4.10 -8.65 -4.09
CA ILE A 94 -5.39 -9.10 -3.50
C ILE A 94 -6.12 -10.12 -4.38
N GLY A 95 -5.61 -10.40 -5.57
CA GLY A 95 -6.22 -11.40 -6.44
C GLY A 95 -5.64 -11.45 -7.84
N GLY A 96 -6.28 -12.30 -8.64
CA GLY A 96 -5.87 -12.62 -9.99
C GLY A 96 -5.23 -13.99 -10.12
N ASP A 97 -4.95 -14.36 -11.37
CA ASP A 97 -4.14 -15.49 -11.80
C ASP A 97 -3.29 -14.99 -12.96
N TRP A 98 -1.96 -14.98 -12.81
CA TRP A 98 -1.08 -14.28 -13.74
C TRP A 98 0.35 -14.86 -13.77
N THR A 99 1.11 -14.42 -14.76
CA THR A 99 2.58 -14.58 -14.81
C THR A 99 3.28 -13.26 -15.13
N GLY A 100 4.55 -13.14 -14.75
CA GLY A 100 5.30 -11.89 -14.88
C GLY A 100 4.86 -10.83 -13.86
N GLY A 101 5.02 -9.55 -14.22
CA GLY A 101 4.51 -8.45 -13.42
C GLY A 101 5.33 -8.08 -12.19
N GLN A 102 6.62 -8.40 -12.10
CA GLN A 102 7.43 -8.04 -10.93
C GLN A 102 7.40 -6.52 -10.67
N VAL A 103 7.64 -6.10 -9.44
CA VAL A 103 7.88 -4.68 -9.13
C VAL A 103 9.38 -4.48 -9.02
N SER A 104 9.94 -3.61 -9.86
CA SER A 104 11.38 -3.33 -9.88
C SER A 104 11.65 -1.98 -9.22
N PHE A 105 12.54 -1.97 -8.23
CA PHE A 105 12.96 -0.81 -7.44
C PHE A 105 14.40 -0.42 -7.78
N PHE A 106 14.62 0.88 -8.00
CA PHE A 106 15.86 1.43 -8.54
C PHE A 106 16.59 2.34 -7.53
N GLY A 107 16.16 2.34 -6.27
CA GLY A 107 16.70 3.22 -5.23
C GLY A 107 16.00 4.57 -5.16
N LEU A 108 16.39 5.37 -4.17
CA LEU A 108 15.97 6.76 -4.05
C LEU A 108 16.56 7.61 -5.17
N ALA A 109 15.89 8.72 -5.50
CA ALA A 109 16.38 9.69 -6.48
C ALA A 109 17.86 10.04 -6.24
N GLY A 110 18.74 9.69 -7.19
CA GLY A 110 20.17 10.00 -7.13
C GLY A 110 21.11 8.85 -6.78
N THR A 111 20.62 7.64 -6.47
CA THR A 111 21.47 6.45 -6.19
C THR A 111 21.90 5.71 -7.46
N ALA A 112 22.35 6.43 -8.49
CA ALA A 112 22.69 5.86 -9.79
C ALA A 112 23.87 4.86 -9.68
N GLY A 113 23.64 3.59 -10.04
CA GLY A 113 24.69 2.57 -10.15
C GLY A 113 24.37 1.23 -9.49
N GLU A 114 23.33 1.15 -8.66
CA GLU A 114 22.92 -0.11 -8.04
C GLU A 114 22.04 -0.96 -8.98
N LYS A 115 22.18 -2.28 -8.86
CA LYS A 115 21.30 -3.21 -9.58
C LYS A 115 19.87 -3.04 -9.06
N PRO A 116 18.85 -3.01 -9.94
CA PRO A 116 17.47 -2.95 -9.49
C PRO A 116 17.11 -4.15 -8.61
N LEU A 117 16.37 -3.90 -7.53
CA LEU A 117 15.74 -4.94 -6.71
C LEU A 117 14.39 -5.27 -7.34
N SER A 118 14.23 -6.50 -7.84
CA SER A 118 12.94 -6.95 -8.40
C SER A 118 12.24 -7.88 -7.42
N VAL A 119 10.99 -7.56 -7.11
CA VAL A 119 10.14 -8.29 -6.17
C VAL A 119 9.05 -9.02 -6.94
N ALA A 120 8.98 -10.34 -6.76
CA ALA A 120 7.89 -11.13 -7.31
C ALA A 120 6.66 -11.00 -6.41
N MET A 121 5.53 -10.62 -7.00
CA MET A 121 4.27 -10.59 -6.26
C MET A 121 3.65 -11.97 -6.22
N ALA A 122 3.03 -12.31 -5.10
CA ALA A 122 2.16 -13.48 -4.95
C ALA A 122 0.86 -13.06 -4.25
N ARG A 123 -0.20 -13.87 -4.38
CA ARG A 123 -1.49 -13.54 -3.80
C ARG A 123 -1.40 -13.39 -2.28
N GLY A 124 -1.87 -12.25 -1.78
CA GLY A 124 -1.78 -11.90 -0.37
C GLY A 124 -0.40 -11.41 0.07
N HIS A 125 0.57 -11.26 -0.82
CA HIS A 125 1.85 -10.65 -0.45
C HIS A 125 1.71 -9.13 -0.52
N ALA A 126 2.29 -8.47 0.49
CA ALA A 126 2.46 -7.03 0.52
C ALA A 126 3.92 -6.63 0.31
N VAL A 127 4.13 -5.47 -0.30
CA VAL A 127 5.41 -4.75 -0.37
C VAL A 127 5.19 -3.37 0.25
N LEU A 128 5.94 -3.06 1.29
CA LEU A 128 6.01 -1.73 1.89
C LEU A 128 7.29 -1.04 1.40
N HIS A 129 7.18 0.19 0.87
CA HIS A 129 8.34 0.95 0.38
C HIS A 129 8.16 2.46 0.55
N ALA A 130 9.25 3.22 0.39
CA ALA A 130 9.20 4.67 0.45
C ALA A 130 8.52 5.21 -0.81
N GLY A 131 7.71 6.27 -0.69
CA GLY A 131 7.08 6.85 -1.89
C GLY A 131 8.10 7.45 -2.87
N LEU A 132 9.24 7.93 -2.35
CA LEU A 132 10.37 8.42 -3.15
C LEU A 132 11.32 7.32 -3.64
N GLU A 133 11.00 6.04 -3.44
CA GLU A 133 11.72 4.94 -4.07
C GLU A 133 11.31 4.86 -5.54
N LEU A 134 12.27 5.04 -6.46
CA LEU A 134 12.00 4.99 -7.89
C LEU A 134 11.66 3.56 -8.29
N HIS A 135 10.48 3.34 -8.88
CA HIS A 135 10.03 1.98 -9.17
C HIS A 135 9.12 1.89 -10.39
N GLN A 136 8.96 0.67 -10.90
CA GLN A 136 8.05 0.37 -12.01
C GLN A 136 7.35 -0.97 -11.78
N ALA A 137 6.18 -1.15 -12.38
CA ALA A 137 5.56 -2.46 -12.49
C ALA A 137 5.93 -3.05 -13.87
N GLU A 138 6.65 -4.16 -13.88
CA GLU A 138 6.99 -4.89 -15.09
C GLU A 138 5.73 -5.43 -15.79
N PRO A 139 5.81 -5.80 -17.08
CA PRO A 139 4.67 -6.35 -17.79
C PRO A 139 4.14 -7.67 -17.20
N VAL A 140 2.82 -7.77 -17.03
CA VAL A 140 2.14 -9.06 -16.95
C VAL A 140 2.22 -9.77 -18.30
N LEU A 141 2.59 -11.04 -18.27
CA LEU A 141 2.84 -11.85 -19.46
C LEU A 141 1.64 -12.74 -19.82
N ALA A 142 0.85 -13.13 -18.81
CA ALA A 142 -0.42 -13.83 -18.97
C ALA A 142 -1.36 -13.50 -17.82
N GLY A 143 -2.66 -13.61 -18.06
CA GLY A 143 -3.70 -13.48 -17.06
C GLY A 143 -3.88 -12.05 -16.53
N CYS A 144 -4.44 -11.96 -15.33
CA CYS A 144 -4.82 -10.71 -14.70
C CYS A 144 -4.29 -10.67 -13.26
N ARG A 145 -3.70 -9.54 -12.87
CA ARG A 145 -3.19 -9.27 -11.53
C ARG A 145 -3.87 -8.05 -10.94
N GLN A 146 -4.40 -8.17 -9.72
CA GLN A 146 -5.05 -7.07 -9.03
C GLN A 146 -4.38 -6.76 -7.70
N ASN A 147 -3.98 -5.51 -7.52
CA ASN A 147 -3.31 -5.04 -6.31
C ASN A 147 -4.09 -3.91 -5.64
N LEU A 148 -4.10 -3.89 -4.32
CA LEU A 148 -4.48 -2.76 -3.49
C LEU A 148 -3.23 -1.91 -3.20
N ILE A 149 -3.32 -0.62 -3.49
CA ILE A 149 -2.29 0.37 -3.22
C ILE A 149 -2.81 1.33 -2.15
N LEU A 150 -2.01 1.52 -1.09
CA LEU A 150 -2.20 2.56 -0.09
C LEU A 150 -1.05 3.54 -0.22
N TRP A 151 -1.34 4.75 -0.69
CA TRP A 151 -0.42 5.87 -0.55
C TRP A 151 -0.68 6.50 0.81
N CYS A 152 0.31 6.51 1.69
CA CYS A 152 0.18 7.04 3.04
C CYS A 152 1.06 8.28 3.21
N ARG A 153 0.55 9.26 3.95
CA ARG A 153 1.20 10.54 4.16
C ARG A 153 1.32 10.94 5.62
N SER A 154 2.31 11.79 5.84
CA SER A 154 2.50 12.56 7.07
C SER A 154 2.39 14.05 6.76
N SER A 155 1.61 14.78 7.55
CA SER A 155 1.62 16.25 7.55
C SER A 155 2.83 16.83 8.27
N GLU A 156 3.46 16.06 9.16
CA GLU A 156 4.72 16.45 9.79
C GLU A 156 5.89 16.11 8.86
N ALA A 157 6.73 17.12 8.58
CA ALA A 157 7.94 16.93 7.79
C ALA A 157 8.95 16.08 8.59
N SER A 158 9.34 14.92 8.04
CA SER A 158 10.42 14.13 8.62
C SER A 158 11.69 14.97 8.75
N PRO A 159 12.32 15.02 9.95
CA PRO A 159 13.42 15.96 10.22
C PRO A 159 14.69 15.71 9.40
N GLU A 160 14.87 14.53 8.76
CA GLU A 160 16.12 14.16 8.04
C GLU A 160 15.93 13.42 6.69
N GLY A 161 15.04 13.85 5.81
CA GLY A 161 14.92 13.31 4.44
C GLY A 161 15.50 14.22 3.34
N PRO A 162 16.23 13.71 2.31
CA PRO A 162 16.68 14.53 1.20
C PRO A 162 15.50 14.85 0.28
N GLY A 163 15.11 16.12 0.20
CA GLY A 163 14.07 16.59 -0.73
C GLY A 163 12.84 17.18 -0.05
N SER A 164 13.06 18.10 0.88
CA SER A 164 12.02 19.01 1.37
C SER A 164 11.35 19.73 0.20
N LEU A 165 10.04 19.51 0.04
CA LEU A 165 9.07 20.29 -0.74
C LEU A 165 9.30 20.54 -2.25
N GLU A 166 10.50 20.57 -2.81
CA GLU A 166 10.71 21.05 -4.19
C GLU A 166 10.33 20.04 -5.29
N LEU A 167 10.30 18.74 -4.98
CA LEU A 167 9.71 17.72 -5.87
C LEU A 167 8.17 17.64 -5.74
N ARG A 168 7.59 18.33 -4.74
CA ARG A 168 6.13 18.46 -4.55
C ARG A 168 5.65 19.56 -5.50
N GLY A 169 5.49 19.23 -6.78
CA GLY A 169 4.92 20.16 -7.76
C GLY A 169 3.70 20.88 -7.19
N SER A 170 3.60 22.18 -7.42
CA SER A 170 2.59 23.12 -6.91
C SER A 170 1.15 22.87 -7.39
N GLY A 171 0.82 21.63 -7.76
CA GLY A 171 -0.52 21.23 -8.15
C GLY A 171 -1.43 21.12 -6.93
N GLN A 172 -2.23 22.16 -6.69
CA GLN A 172 -3.54 22.01 -6.07
C GLN A 172 -4.40 21.11 -6.98
N PHE A 173 -4.21 19.80 -6.89
CA PHE A 173 -5.26 18.87 -7.26
C PHE A 173 -6.00 18.51 -5.97
N SER A 174 -7.32 18.70 -5.97
CA SER A 174 -8.17 18.24 -4.87
C SER A 174 -8.24 16.70 -4.89
N GLU A 175 -7.14 16.06 -4.53
CA GLU A 175 -7.12 14.62 -4.31
C GLU A 175 -7.73 14.38 -2.92
N ASN A 176 -8.86 13.67 -2.86
CA ASN A 176 -9.56 13.43 -1.60
C ASN A 176 -8.77 12.40 -0.75
N TRP A 177 -7.90 12.89 0.14
CA TRP A 177 -7.17 12.09 1.13
C TRP A 177 -8.07 11.71 2.33
N GLU A 178 -7.85 10.53 2.91
CA GLU A 178 -8.48 10.08 4.15
C GLU A 178 -7.68 10.60 5.35
N PRO A 179 -8.25 11.35 6.31
CA PRO A 179 -7.54 11.78 7.51
C PRO A 179 -7.54 10.71 8.61
N ALA A 180 -6.55 10.76 9.49
CA ALA A 180 -6.46 9.98 10.72
C ALA A 180 -7.45 10.49 11.76
N GLY A 181 -8.75 10.25 11.57
CA GLY A 181 -9.73 10.67 12.58
C GLY A 181 -11.20 10.69 12.19
N ALA A 182 -11.60 10.21 11.02
CA ALA A 182 -13.03 10.06 10.71
C ALA A 182 -13.73 9.01 11.61
N SER A 183 -12.98 8.09 12.22
CA SER A 183 -13.45 7.25 13.32
C SER A 183 -12.91 7.77 14.66
N GLY A 184 -13.79 8.42 15.43
CA GLY A 184 -13.45 9.16 16.64
C GLY A 184 -12.63 8.37 17.67
N ARG A 185 -11.48 8.93 18.04
CA ARG A 185 -10.86 8.67 19.36
C ARG A 185 -11.68 9.39 20.43
N THR A 186 -12.83 8.83 20.78
CA THR A 186 -13.48 9.13 22.07
C THR A 186 -13.61 7.82 22.83
N MET A 187 -12.71 7.64 23.80
CA MET A 187 -13.01 6.75 24.92
C MET A 187 -14.23 7.32 25.64
N ASN A 188 -15.20 6.43 25.90
CA ASN A 188 -16.50 6.62 26.56
C ASN A 188 -17.65 7.19 25.71
N ASP A 189 -18.50 6.29 25.18
CA ASP A 189 -19.94 6.28 25.52
C ASP A 189 -20.56 4.90 25.19
N ASN A 190 -21.42 4.46 26.08
CA ASN A 190 -22.32 3.33 25.97
C ASN A 190 -23.42 3.65 24.93
N SER A 191 -23.89 2.62 24.22
CA SER A 191 -25.09 2.61 23.37
C SER A 191 -24.99 3.28 21.98
N THR A 192 -24.72 2.47 20.96
CA THR A 192 -25.67 2.12 19.88
C THR A 192 -24.98 1.14 18.92
N SER A 193 -25.73 0.16 18.45
CA SER A 193 -25.25 -1.02 17.73
C SER A 193 -24.73 -0.68 16.33
N SER A 194 -23.40 -0.70 16.17
CA SER A 194 -22.74 -0.81 14.87
C SER A 194 -22.89 -2.25 14.34
N PRO A 195 -23.19 -2.47 13.03
CA PRO A 195 -23.34 -3.80 12.44
C PRO A 195 -22.06 -4.66 12.48
N TRP A 196 -20.93 -4.11 12.94
CA TRP A 196 -19.63 -4.78 13.00
C TRP A 196 -19.22 -5.25 14.41
N GLN A 197 -20.12 -5.20 15.40
CA GLN A 197 -19.83 -5.62 16.78
C GLN A 197 -19.50 -7.13 16.95
N GLY A 198 -19.70 -7.94 15.91
CA GLY A 198 -19.42 -9.39 15.91
C GLY A 198 -17.96 -9.82 15.70
N LEU A 199 -17.02 -8.90 15.43
CA LEU A 199 -15.60 -9.22 15.13
C LEU A 199 -14.62 -8.97 16.30
N SER A 200 -15.14 -8.86 17.52
CA SER A 200 -14.39 -8.47 18.73
C SER A 200 -13.48 -9.56 19.35
N PHE A 201 -13.26 -10.70 18.67
CA PHE A 201 -12.47 -11.83 19.19
C PHE A 201 -11.15 -12.14 18.45
N LEU A 202 -10.63 -11.25 17.60
CA LEU A 202 -9.42 -11.51 16.79
C LEU A 202 -8.22 -10.59 17.09
N THR A 203 -8.22 -9.86 18.21
CA THR A 203 -7.27 -8.74 18.42
C THR A 203 -5.89 -9.12 18.96
N ALA A 204 -5.70 -10.31 19.53
CA ALA A 204 -4.40 -10.70 20.10
C ALA A 204 -3.54 -11.60 19.19
N SER A 205 -4.16 -12.42 18.33
CA SER A 205 -3.41 -13.43 17.55
C SER A 205 -2.83 -12.90 16.23
N ALA A 206 -3.41 -11.85 15.64
CA ALA A 206 -2.91 -11.25 14.39
C ALA A 206 -1.66 -10.38 14.62
N ALA A 207 -1.56 -9.72 15.78
CA ALA A 207 -0.40 -8.89 16.14
C ALA A 207 0.88 -9.74 16.36
N ALA A 208 0.73 -10.90 17.00
CA ALA A 208 1.84 -11.85 17.13
C ALA A 208 2.23 -12.44 15.77
N ALA A 209 1.27 -12.65 14.85
CA ALA A 209 1.55 -13.14 13.50
C ALA A 209 2.25 -12.09 12.62
N LEU A 210 1.97 -10.79 12.74
CA LEU A 210 2.69 -9.76 11.97
C LEU A 210 4.17 -9.64 12.41
N VAL A 211 4.45 -9.81 13.70
CA VAL A 211 5.83 -9.80 14.24
C VAL A 211 6.54 -11.14 14.03
N MET A 212 5.83 -12.27 14.05
CA MET A 212 6.39 -13.63 13.89
C MET A 212 6.44 -14.14 12.44
N ALA A 213 5.57 -13.64 11.55
CA ALA A 213 5.56 -13.97 10.11
C ALA A 213 6.48 -13.06 9.29
N CYS A 214 7.02 -11.99 9.89
CA CYS A 214 8.26 -11.36 9.46
C CYS A 214 9.43 -12.35 9.67
N GLY A 215 9.42 -13.44 8.91
CA GLY A 215 10.63 -14.17 8.58
C GLY A 215 11.50 -13.21 7.78
N ILE A 216 12.37 -12.47 8.46
CA ILE A 216 13.43 -11.65 7.88
C ILE A 216 14.32 -12.62 7.08
N LEU A 217 13.93 -12.89 5.84
CA LEU A 217 14.75 -13.63 4.90
C LEU A 217 15.76 -12.64 4.32
N ALA A 218 17.03 -12.94 4.63
CA ALA A 218 18.26 -12.34 4.16
C ALA A 218 18.70 -11.00 4.80
N MET A 219 19.27 -11.11 6.01
CA MET A 219 20.45 -10.30 6.34
C MET A 219 21.69 -11.04 5.78
N PRO A 220 22.46 -10.48 4.83
CA PRO A 220 23.85 -10.87 4.69
C PRO A 220 24.62 -10.40 5.93
N SER A 221 25.68 -11.13 6.28
CA SER A 221 26.52 -10.90 7.46
C SER A 221 26.95 -9.43 7.64
N PRO A 222 27.37 -9.01 8.86
CA PRO A 222 27.59 -7.60 9.24
C PRO A 222 28.69 -6.82 8.50
N SER A 223 29.21 -7.30 7.36
CA SER A 223 30.26 -6.61 6.60
C SER A 223 29.78 -5.98 5.28
N ALA A 224 28.47 -5.81 5.06
CA ALA A 224 27.94 -5.18 3.85
C ALA A 224 26.82 -4.18 4.20
N ALA A 225 27.20 -3.08 4.87
CA ALA A 225 26.31 -1.95 5.09
C ALA A 225 26.27 -1.07 3.83
N THR A 226 25.28 -1.26 2.95
CA THR A 226 24.87 -0.21 1.98
C THR A 226 23.45 -0.35 1.45
N ASP A 227 22.84 -1.54 1.43
CA ASP A 227 21.49 -1.66 0.88
C ASP A 227 20.41 -1.37 1.94
N LYS A 228 19.90 -0.14 1.95
CA LYS A 228 18.84 0.33 2.87
C LYS A 228 17.42 0.07 2.33
N ARG A 229 17.27 -0.66 1.22
CA ARG A 229 15.96 -0.93 0.60
C ARG A 229 15.20 -1.96 1.42
N LEU A 230 14.27 -1.50 2.24
CA LEU A 230 13.36 -2.37 2.96
C LEU A 230 12.19 -2.74 2.07
N VAL A 231 12.18 -3.98 1.58
CA VAL A 231 11.00 -4.66 1.05
C VAL A 231 10.62 -5.73 2.07
N ALA A 232 9.57 -5.49 2.83
CA ALA A 232 9.01 -6.51 3.72
C ALA A 232 7.95 -7.31 2.95
N GLU A 233 8.23 -8.58 2.65
CA GLU A 233 7.21 -9.51 2.17
C GLU A 233 6.36 -9.97 3.37
N ILE A 234 5.09 -9.58 3.38
CA ILE A 234 4.15 -9.99 4.42
C ILE A 234 3.18 -11.02 3.80
N PRO A 235 3.24 -12.31 4.17
CA PRO A 235 2.26 -13.29 3.72
C PRO A 235 0.90 -13.02 4.36
N ALA A 236 -0.17 -12.95 3.55
CA ALA A 236 -1.54 -12.72 4.04
C ALA A 236 -2.16 -13.85 4.86
N SER A 237 -1.42 -14.88 5.25
CA SER A 237 -1.92 -15.82 6.27
C SER A 237 -2.26 -15.14 7.60
N GLY A 238 -1.78 -13.90 7.83
CA GLY A 238 -2.24 -13.00 8.90
C GLY A 238 -3.50 -12.17 8.58
N PHE A 239 -3.87 -12.03 7.31
CA PHE A 239 -5.10 -11.39 6.83
C PHE A 239 -6.11 -12.47 6.43
N LEU A 240 -6.68 -13.16 7.41
CA LEU A 240 -7.74 -14.15 7.19
C LEU A 240 -9.01 -13.48 6.66
N PHE A 241 -9.05 -13.22 5.35
CA PHE A 241 -10.31 -13.16 4.60
C PHE A 241 -10.73 -14.61 4.38
N LYS A 242 -11.51 -15.16 5.31
CA LYS A 242 -12.21 -16.43 5.05
C LYS A 242 -13.25 -16.17 3.95
N ASP A 243 -13.23 -17.05 2.95
CA ASP A 243 -14.18 -17.13 1.84
C ASP A 243 -15.65 -17.08 2.29
#